data_AF-A0A7S3USE9-F1
#
_entry.id   AF-A0A7S3USE9-F1
#
_cell.length_a   1.000
_cell.length_b   1.000
_cell.length_c   1.000
_cell.angle_alpha   90.00
_cell.angle_beta   90.00
_cell.angle_gamma   90.00
#
_symmetry.space_group_name_H-M   'P 1'
#
loop_
_entity.id
_entity.type
_entity.pdbx_description
1 polymer ?
#
loop_
_entity_poly.entity_id
_entity_poly.type
_entity_poly.pdbx_seq_one_letter_code
_entity_poly.pdbx_strand_id
1 'polypeptide(L)'
;ARLAKLAAALEGQQALLEGGLAELRRRARAAEESCGRTERSSVGLAALCRQAEGQVRAIASKSLFWEALQARLQAHLKGFGDRCCELEANSSAAHAFSLSPEAQRYLAGNAQRVAKLVGQRADFETIRQVSTSRHPEDEDWDTKVDQLRQKYRAEFTQGVEAYAAKQHRSGDTVVLDTRRRFLAKLDQAVRLALSKFNKVQPGLTLFGKRSAQVPACMACDRPFTSDPGPGLAGAADPNTLAAAAAGGGGG
;
A
#
# COMPACT_ATOMS: atom_id res chain seq x y z
N ALA A 1 43.13 -7.16 -91.88
CA ALA A 1 42.89 -8.46 -91.21
C ALA A 1 43.33 -8.49 -89.75
N ARG A 2 44.63 -8.28 -89.41
CA ARG A 2 45.10 -8.29 -88.01
C ARG A 2 44.43 -7.25 -87.11
N LEU A 3 44.30 -6.01 -87.58
CA LEU A 3 43.61 -4.93 -86.85
C LEU A 3 42.13 -5.25 -86.58
N ALA A 4 41.41 -5.83 -87.54
CA ALA A 4 40.02 -6.23 -87.38
C ALA A 4 39.84 -7.35 -86.33
N LYS A 5 40.78 -8.30 -86.26
CA LYS A 5 40.77 -9.34 -85.21
C LYS A 5 41.02 -8.76 -83.82
N LEU A 6 41.91 -7.76 -83.71
CA LEU A 6 42.17 -7.06 -82.44
C LEU A 6 40.96 -6.23 -82.00
N ALA A 7 40.30 -5.54 -82.92
CA ALA A 7 39.07 -4.79 -82.63
C ALA A 7 37.96 -5.70 -82.09
N ALA A 8 37.67 -6.82 -82.77
CA ALA A 8 36.67 -7.79 -82.31
C ALA A 8 37.01 -8.41 -80.95
N ALA A 9 38.31 -8.64 -80.67
CA ALA A 9 38.76 -9.13 -79.37
C ALA A 9 38.57 -8.08 -78.25
N LEU A 10 38.86 -6.81 -78.54
CA LEU A 10 38.62 -5.70 -77.61
C LEU A 10 37.13 -5.48 -77.34
N GLU A 11 36.28 -5.55 -78.37
CA GLU A 11 34.82 -5.49 -78.22
C GLU A 11 34.30 -6.63 -77.35
N GLY A 12 34.82 -7.86 -77.55
CA GLY A 12 34.50 -9.00 -76.70
C GLY A 12 34.93 -8.82 -75.23
N GLN A 13 36.14 -8.29 -75.01
CA GLN A 13 36.62 -7.97 -73.65
C GLN A 13 35.79 -6.85 -73.01
N GLN A 14 35.42 -5.82 -73.77
CA GLN A 14 34.56 -4.74 -73.30
C GLN A 14 33.17 -5.27 -72.90
N ALA A 15 32.55 -6.11 -73.73
CA ALA A 15 31.26 -6.73 -73.41
C ALA A 15 31.31 -7.60 -72.14
N LEU A 16 32.42 -8.36 -71.93
CA LEU A 16 32.63 -9.13 -70.71
C LEU A 16 32.78 -8.24 -69.47
N LEU A 17 33.50 -7.12 -69.57
CA LEU A 17 33.66 -6.15 -68.49
C LEU A 17 32.33 -5.46 -68.16
N GLU A 18 31.57 -5.04 -69.18
CA GLU A 18 30.24 -4.45 -69.01
C GLU A 18 29.25 -5.43 -68.36
N GLY A 19 29.26 -6.69 -68.78
CA GLY A 19 28.48 -7.75 -68.16
C GLY A 19 28.86 -8.01 -66.70
N GLY A 20 30.16 -8.06 -66.40
CA GLY A 20 30.67 -8.19 -65.03
C GLY A 20 30.29 -7.01 -64.13
N LEU A 21 30.40 -5.77 -64.64
CA LEU A 21 29.98 -4.56 -63.94
C LEU A 21 28.47 -4.54 -63.68
N ALA A 22 27.66 -4.97 -64.64
CA ALA A 22 26.20 -5.06 -64.48
C ALA A 22 25.80 -6.06 -63.38
N GLU A 23 26.44 -7.23 -63.34
CA GLU A 23 26.21 -8.24 -62.30
C GLU A 23 26.68 -7.77 -60.92
N LEU A 24 27.85 -7.12 -60.83
CA LEU A 24 28.31 -6.51 -59.58
C LEU A 24 27.34 -5.44 -59.06
N ARG A 25 26.82 -4.58 -59.95
CA ARG A 25 25.79 -3.59 -59.58
C ARG A 25 24.50 -4.24 -59.10
N ARG A 26 24.06 -5.34 -59.72
CA ARG A 26 22.88 -6.10 -59.28
C ARG A 26 23.09 -6.70 -57.90
N ARG A 27 24.26 -7.31 -57.65
CA ARG A 27 24.62 -7.87 -56.34
C ARG A 27 24.71 -6.78 -55.27
N ALA A 28 25.27 -5.63 -55.60
CA ALA A 28 25.33 -4.48 -54.69
C ALA A 28 23.93 -4.02 -54.28
N ARG A 29 22.99 -3.86 -55.23
CA ARG A 29 21.59 -3.51 -54.92
C ARG A 29 20.90 -4.56 -54.07
N ALA A 30 21.06 -5.85 -54.40
CA ALA A 30 20.48 -6.94 -53.60
C ALA A 30 21.04 -6.96 -52.17
N ALA A 31 22.33 -6.69 -52.01
CA ALA A 31 22.98 -6.57 -50.70
C ALA A 31 22.46 -5.36 -49.91
N GLU A 32 22.30 -4.19 -50.55
CA GLU A 32 21.72 -2.99 -49.95
C GLU A 32 20.27 -3.24 -49.50
N GLU A 33 19.45 -3.87 -50.34
CA GLU A 33 18.07 -4.26 -49.98
C GLU A 33 18.02 -5.24 -48.80
N SER A 34 18.94 -6.22 -48.79
CA SER A 34 19.07 -7.16 -47.68
C SER A 34 19.49 -6.44 -46.39
N CYS A 35 20.48 -5.55 -46.46
CA CYS A 35 20.94 -4.74 -45.33
C CYS A 35 19.79 -3.91 -44.75
N GLY A 36 19.05 -3.20 -45.62
CA GLY A 36 17.89 -2.40 -45.20
C GLY A 36 16.78 -3.25 -44.56
N ARG A 37 16.57 -4.50 -44.99
CA ARG A 37 15.62 -5.41 -44.31
C ARG A 37 16.11 -5.81 -42.92
N THR A 38 17.39 -6.13 -42.77
CA THR A 38 17.96 -6.49 -41.47
C THR A 38 17.97 -5.32 -40.49
N GLU A 39 18.24 -4.10 -40.95
CA GLU A 39 18.18 -2.89 -40.13
C GLU A 39 16.75 -2.61 -39.63
N ARG A 40 15.74 -2.71 -40.50
CA ARG A 40 14.35 -2.56 -40.07
C ARG A 40 13.94 -3.64 -39.07
N SER A 41 14.38 -4.88 -39.27
CA SER A 41 14.13 -5.98 -38.35
C SER A 41 14.80 -5.75 -36.98
N SER A 42 16.04 -5.26 -36.95
CA SER A 42 16.76 -5.00 -35.70
C SER A 42 16.12 -3.87 -34.89
N VAL A 43 15.63 -2.82 -35.54
CA VAL A 43 14.85 -1.76 -34.89
C VAL A 43 13.55 -2.31 -34.29
N GLY A 44 12.84 -3.19 -35.02
CA GLY A 44 11.64 -3.87 -34.51
C GLY A 44 11.92 -4.73 -33.30
N LEU A 45 13.00 -5.53 -33.34
CA LEU A 45 13.44 -6.34 -32.20
C LEU A 45 13.82 -5.48 -30.99
N ALA A 46 14.55 -4.38 -31.18
CA ALA A 46 14.91 -3.47 -30.11
C ALA A 46 13.67 -2.83 -29.44
N ALA A 47 12.61 -2.54 -30.21
CA ALA A 47 11.35 -2.05 -29.66
C ALA A 47 10.64 -3.12 -28.81
N LEU A 48 10.59 -4.38 -29.28
CA LEU A 48 10.04 -5.51 -28.53
C LEU A 48 10.81 -5.78 -27.24
N CYS A 49 12.15 -5.73 -27.27
CA CYS A 49 12.98 -5.87 -26.07
C CYS A 49 12.65 -4.80 -25.03
N ARG A 50 12.54 -3.52 -25.42
CA ARG A 50 12.15 -2.43 -24.51
C ARG A 50 10.74 -2.63 -23.93
N GLN A 51 9.80 -3.11 -24.72
CA GLN A 51 8.45 -3.42 -24.25
C GLN A 51 8.47 -4.56 -23.22
N ALA A 52 9.21 -5.64 -23.50
CA ALA A 52 9.38 -6.76 -22.60
C ALA A 52 10.06 -6.34 -21.30
N GLU A 53 11.10 -5.50 -21.33
CA GLU A 53 11.74 -4.93 -20.14
C GLU A 53 10.76 -4.12 -19.29
N GLY A 54 9.91 -3.31 -19.91
CA GLY A 54 8.85 -2.57 -19.21
C GLY A 54 7.85 -3.50 -18.52
N GLN A 55 7.43 -4.56 -19.19
CA GLN A 55 6.54 -5.58 -18.62
C GLN A 55 7.21 -6.36 -17.49
N VAL A 56 8.47 -6.75 -17.65
CA VAL A 56 9.27 -7.43 -16.60
C VAL A 56 9.43 -6.52 -15.39
N ARG A 57 9.73 -5.22 -15.56
CA ARG A 57 9.77 -4.27 -14.44
C ARG A 57 8.41 -4.08 -13.77
N ALA A 58 7.31 -4.09 -14.54
CA ALA A 58 5.96 -3.99 -13.99
C ALA A 58 5.55 -5.25 -13.22
N ILE A 59 5.96 -6.44 -13.68
CA ILE A 59 5.71 -7.71 -13.00
C ILE A 59 6.63 -7.84 -11.78
N ALA A 60 7.91 -7.53 -11.93
CA ALA A 60 8.88 -7.51 -10.85
C ALA A 60 8.45 -6.52 -9.76
N SER A 61 7.96 -5.32 -10.10
CA SER A 61 7.46 -4.39 -9.07
C SER A 61 6.21 -4.88 -8.34
N LYS A 62 5.42 -5.78 -8.96
CA LYS A 62 4.30 -6.47 -8.29
C LYS A 62 4.76 -7.63 -7.41
N SER A 63 5.72 -8.45 -7.85
CA SER A 63 6.28 -9.53 -7.03
C SER A 63 7.17 -9.01 -5.89
N LEU A 64 7.87 -7.91 -6.10
CA LEU A 64 8.75 -7.23 -5.14
C LEU A 64 8.00 -6.22 -4.26
N PHE A 65 6.69 -6.05 -4.43
CA PHE A 65 5.91 -5.13 -3.58
C PHE A 65 6.12 -5.45 -2.10
N TRP A 66 6.13 -6.73 -1.76
CA TRP A 66 6.37 -7.19 -0.40
C TRP A 66 7.76 -6.83 0.12
N GLU A 67 8.79 -7.15 -0.67
CA GLU A 67 10.18 -6.86 -0.32
C GLU A 67 10.41 -5.36 -0.17
N ALA A 68 9.80 -4.54 -1.03
CA ALA A 68 9.84 -3.09 -0.93
C ALA A 68 9.15 -2.57 0.35
N LEU A 69 8.01 -3.15 0.72
CA LEU A 69 7.31 -2.80 1.96
C LEU A 69 8.17 -3.18 3.18
N GLN A 70 8.76 -4.38 3.18
CA GLN A 70 9.65 -4.85 4.22
C GLN A 70 10.91 -3.98 4.33
N ALA A 71 11.53 -3.60 3.21
CA ALA A 71 12.68 -2.70 3.19
C ALA A 71 12.35 -1.32 3.79
N ARG A 72 11.17 -0.77 3.49
CA ARG A 72 10.69 0.49 4.08
C ARG A 72 10.45 0.38 5.59
N LEU A 73 9.86 -0.73 6.05
CA LEU A 73 9.70 -1.00 7.49
C LEU A 73 11.07 -1.10 8.17
N GLN A 74 12.03 -1.80 7.57
CA GLN A 74 13.39 -1.90 8.10
C GLN A 74 14.11 -0.54 8.15
N ALA A 75 13.91 0.33 7.15
CA ALA A 75 14.45 1.69 7.19
C ALA A 75 13.87 2.52 8.35
N HIS A 76 12.56 2.45 8.58
CA HIS A 76 11.93 3.11 9.73
C HIS A 76 12.38 2.53 11.06
N LEU A 77 12.54 1.20 11.15
CA LEU A 77 13.04 0.52 12.34
C LEU A 77 14.42 1.06 12.73
N LYS A 78 15.35 1.14 11.77
CA LYS A 78 16.68 1.71 11.99
C LYS A 78 16.61 3.16 12.45
N GLY A 79 15.83 4.00 11.76
CA GLY A 79 15.68 5.41 12.13
C GLY A 79 15.12 5.63 13.55
N PHE A 80 14.14 4.82 13.99
CA PHE A 80 13.68 4.86 15.38
C PHE A 80 14.72 4.34 16.37
N GLY A 81 15.47 3.31 15.99
CA GLY A 81 16.56 2.78 16.80
C GLY A 81 17.69 3.77 17.00
N ASP A 82 18.12 4.46 15.94
CA ASP A 82 19.12 5.52 15.99
C ASP A 82 18.65 6.67 16.91
N ARG A 83 17.39 7.09 16.77
CA ARG A 83 16.81 8.14 17.63
C ARG A 83 16.68 7.69 19.10
N CYS A 84 16.44 6.41 19.34
CA CYS A 84 16.46 5.83 20.69
C CYS A 84 17.87 5.94 21.29
N CYS A 85 18.91 5.56 20.52
CA CYS A 85 20.30 5.67 20.95
C CYS A 85 20.71 7.11 21.25
N GLU A 86 20.25 8.08 20.46
CA GLU A 86 20.49 9.51 20.73
C GLU A 86 19.83 9.97 22.05
N LEU A 87 18.62 9.51 22.35
CA LEU A 87 17.95 9.82 23.62
C LEU A 87 18.65 9.17 24.81
N GLU A 88 19.12 7.94 24.63
CA GLU A 88 19.92 7.22 25.62
C GLU A 88 21.24 7.92 25.92
N ALA A 89 21.97 8.37 24.89
CA ALA A 89 23.24 9.10 25.04
C ALA A 89 23.08 10.44 25.78
N ASN A 90 21.91 11.06 25.67
CA ASN A 90 21.58 12.32 26.35
C ASN A 90 20.86 12.09 27.70
N SER A 91 20.63 10.84 28.10
CA SER A 91 19.93 10.54 29.35
C SER A 91 20.82 10.80 30.57
N SER A 92 20.23 11.33 31.62
CA SER A 92 20.90 11.63 32.88
C SER A 92 19.96 11.31 34.04
N ALA A 93 20.51 10.77 35.13
CA ALA A 93 19.74 10.46 36.35
C ALA A 93 19.04 11.71 36.94
N ALA A 94 19.54 12.92 36.64
CA ALA A 94 18.99 14.17 37.16
C ALA A 94 17.68 14.60 36.51
N HIS A 95 17.32 14.06 35.34
CA HIS A 95 16.17 14.53 34.56
C HIS A 95 15.18 13.41 34.24
N ALA A 96 13.90 13.67 34.51
CA ALA A 96 12.84 12.76 34.11
C ALA A 96 12.77 12.65 32.58
N PHE A 97 12.57 11.42 32.09
CA PHE A 97 12.43 11.17 30.66
C PHE A 97 11.30 12.01 30.06
N SER A 98 11.66 12.86 29.10
CA SER A 98 10.73 13.64 28.30
C SER A 98 11.24 13.73 26.87
N LEU A 99 10.32 13.69 25.91
CA LEU A 99 10.65 13.86 24.50
C LEU A 99 10.66 15.34 24.16
N SER A 100 11.71 15.82 23.49
CA SER A 100 11.73 17.16 22.94
C SER A 100 10.57 17.36 21.95
N PRO A 101 10.08 18.60 21.74
CA PRO A 101 9.00 18.86 20.78
C PRO A 101 9.33 18.36 19.36
N GLU A 102 10.59 18.43 18.96
CA GLU A 102 11.07 17.88 17.70
C GLU A 102 10.94 16.35 17.67
N ALA A 103 11.38 15.65 18.73
CA ALA A 103 11.25 14.20 18.84
C ALA A 103 9.78 13.76 18.85
N GLN A 104 8.88 14.54 19.46
CA GLN A 104 7.44 14.28 19.44
C GLN A 104 6.86 14.36 18.02
N ARG A 105 7.20 15.41 17.26
CA ARG A 105 6.77 15.56 15.86
C ARG A 105 7.32 14.45 14.97
N TYR A 106 8.59 14.11 15.15
CA TYR A 106 9.25 13.00 14.47
C TYR A 106 8.53 11.67 14.76
N LEU A 107 8.26 11.39 16.04
CA LEU A 107 7.57 10.18 16.48
C LEU A 107 6.18 10.08 15.87
N ALA A 108 5.38 11.15 15.96
CA ALA A 108 4.02 11.17 15.41
C ALA A 108 4.00 10.96 13.89
N GLY A 109 4.82 11.70 13.14
CA GLY A 109 4.88 11.60 11.68
C GLY A 109 5.34 10.24 11.19
N ASN A 110 6.38 9.67 11.81
CA ASN A 110 6.88 8.35 11.43
C ASN A 110 5.98 7.21 11.92
N ALA A 111 5.35 7.33 13.09
CA ALA A 111 4.39 6.33 13.56
C ALA A 111 3.19 6.20 12.61
N GLN A 112 2.71 7.30 12.01
CA GLN A 112 1.67 7.25 10.99
C GLN A 112 2.12 6.51 9.71
N ARG A 113 3.38 6.69 9.30
CA ARG A 113 3.95 5.99 8.13
C ARG A 113 4.13 4.50 8.42
N VAL A 114 4.67 4.15 9.59
CA VAL A 114 4.82 2.76 10.04
C VAL A 114 3.47 2.09 10.16
N ALA A 115 2.48 2.72 10.79
CA ALA A 115 1.13 2.18 10.90
C ALA A 115 0.52 1.89 9.52
N LYS A 116 0.75 2.76 8.52
CA LYS A 116 0.33 2.51 7.14
C LYS A 116 1.01 1.28 6.55
N LEU A 117 2.33 1.13 6.71
CA LEU A 117 3.06 -0.03 6.20
C LEU A 117 2.64 -1.33 6.90
N VAL A 118 2.45 -1.29 8.23
CA VAL A 118 1.94 -2.42 9.02
C VAL A 118 0.54 -2.82 8.58
N GLY A 119 -0.36 -1.85 8.41
CA GLY A 119 -1.72 -2.07 7.89
C GLY A 119 -1.70 -2.73 6.52
N GLN A 120 -0.97 -2.14 5.56
CA GLN A 120 -0.83 -2.70 4.21
C GLN A 120 -0.24 -4.12 4.20
N ARG A 121 0.70 -4.41 5.10
CA ARG A 121 1.29 -5.74 5.27
C ARG A 121 0.29 -6.76 5.82
N ALA A 122 -0.51 -6.37 6.81
CA ALA A 122 -1.58 -7.22 7.33
C ALA A 122 -2.68 -7.48 6.30
N ASP A 123 -3.12 -6.44 5.60
CA ASP A 123 -4.16 -6.55 4.57
C ASP A 123 -3.69 -7.45 3.42
N PHE A 124 -2.45 -7.26 2.94
CA PHE A 124 -1.85 -8.13 1.91
C PHE A 124 -1.82 -9.60 2.34
N GLU A 125 -1.32 -9.88 3.55
CA GLU A 125 -1.21 -11.25 4.04
C GLU A 125 -2.60 -11.89 4.24
N THR A 126 -3.59 -11.11 4.68
CA THR A 126 -4.97 -11.58 4.80
C THR A 126 -5.55 -11.90 3.42
N ILE A 127 -5.43 -11.00 2.44
CA ILE A 127 -5.91 -11.22 1.07
C ILE A 127 -5.26 -12.47 0.47
N ARG A 128 -3.96 -12.67 0.71
CA ARG A 128 -3.23 -13.86 0.28
C ARG A 128 -3.79 -15.13 0.92
N GLN A 129 -4.12 -15.10 2.20
CA GLN A 129 -4.70 -16.26 2.89
C GLN A 129 -6.13 -16.54 2.41
N VAL A 130 -6.96 -15.51 2.26
CA VAL A 130 -8.32 -15.61 1.71
C VAL A 130 -8.31 -16.24 0.31
N SER A 131 -7.43 -15.77 -0.58
CA SER A 131 -7.37 -16.26 -1.96
C SER A 131 -6.88 -17.70 -2.08
N THR A 132 -6.22 -18.22 -1.05
CA THR A 132 -5.80 -19.62 -0.97
C THR A 132 -6.75 -20.52 -0.19
N SER A 133 -7.72 -19.94 0.55
CA SER A 133 -8.68 -20.72 1.33
C SER A 133 -9.72 -21.37 0.43
N ARG A 134 -10.12 -22.60 0.75
CA ARG A 134 -11.20 -23.32 0.05
C ARG A 134 -12.58 -22.86 0.47
N HIS A 135 -12.71 -22.36 1.70
CA HIS A 135 -13.97 -21.94 2.34
C HIS A 135 -13.76 -20.60 3.04
N PRO A 136 -13.64 -19.48 2.29
CA PRO A 136 -13.42 -18.16 2.88
C PRO A 136 -14.59 -17.68 3.75
N GLU A 137 -15.78 -18.22 3.60
CA GLU A 137 -16.98 -17.86 4.36
C GLU A 137 -16.95 -18.30 5.84
N ASP A 138 -16.15 -19.31 6.17
CA ASP A 138 -16.14 -19.92 7.51
C ASP A 138 -15.22 -19.18 8.51
N GLU A 139 -14.35 -18.28 8.03
CA GLU A 139 -13.35 -17.59 8.86
C GLU A 139 -13.74 -16.14 9.15
N ASP A 140 -13.51 -15.69 10.40
CA ASP A 140 -13.58 -14.27 10.77
C ASP A 140 -12.30 -13.54 10.33
N TRP A 141 -12.29 -13.09 9.08
CA TRP A 141 -11.16 -12.38 8.49
C TRP A 141 -10.89 -11.01 9.14
N ASP A 142 -11.90 -10.35 9.71
CA ASP A 142 -11.71 -9.07 10.38
C ASP A 142 -10.85 -9.25 11.63
N THR A 143 -11.21 -10.24 12.46
CA THR A 143 -10.42 -10.60 13.63
C THR A 143 -9.00 -11.02 13.22
N LYS A 144 -8.85 -11.76 12.11
CA LYS A 144 -7.55 -12.19 11.59
C LYS A 144 -6.67 -11.02 11.14
N VAL A 145 -7.25 -10.05 10.43
CA VAL A 145 -6.57 -8.81 10.02
C VAL A 145 -6.05 -8.07 11.24
N ASP A 146 -6.88 -7.92 12.27
CA ASP A 146 -6.49 -7.20 13.49
C ASP A 146 -5.39 -7.95 14.27
N GLN A 147 -5.45 -9.29 14.34
CA GLN A 147 -4.38 -10.11 14.91
C GLN A 147 -3.06 -9.93 14.14
N LEU A 148 -3.09 -9.93 12.80
CA LEU A 148 -1.90 -9.70 11.97
C LEU A 148 -1.33 -8.30 12.17
N ARG A 149 -2.17 -7.26 12.26
CA ARG A 149 -1.74 -5.88 12.56
C ARG A 149 -1.05 -5.81 13.92
N GLN A 150 -1.61 -6.45 14.94
CA GLN A 150 -1.01 -6.51 16.28
C GLN A 150 0.33 -7.25 16.27
N LYS A 151 0.40 -8.40 15.60
CA LYS A 151 1.63 -9.18 15.42
C LYS A 151 2.73 -8.34 14.76
N TYR A 152 2.44 -7.73 13.62
CA TYR A 152 3.41 -6.93 12.88
C TYR A 152 3.82 -5.63 13.60
N ARG A 153 2.92 -5.04 14.39
CA ARG A 153 3.29 -3.94 15.31
C ARG A 153 4.29 -4.43 16.36
N ALA A 154 4.02 -5.56 17.01
CA ALA A 154 4.90 -6.11 18.04
C ALA A 154 6.29 -6.48 17.47
N GLU A 155 6.33 -7.15 16.31
CA GLU A 155 7.57 -7.44 15.58
C GLU A 155 8.37 -6.17 15.29
N PHE A 156 7.69 -5.10 14.86
CA PHE A 156 8.35 -3.82 14.58
C PHE A 156 8.97 -3.20 15.84
N THR A 157 8.20 -3.09 16.93
CA THR A 157 8.69 -2.50 18.19
C THR A 157 9.84 -3.32 18.79
N GLN A 158 9.74 -4.66 18.77
CA GLN A 158 10.81 -5.56 19.21
C GLN A 158 12.06 -5.42 18.32
N GLY A 159 11.87 -5.22 17.01
CA GLY A 159 12.96 -4.97 16.08
C GLY A 159 13.70 -3.66 16.37
N VAL A 160 12.99 -2.60 16.74
CA VAL A 160 13.59 -1.32 17.18
C VAL A 160 14.39 -1.52 18.46
N GLU A 161 13.82 -2.24 19.44
CA GLU A 161 14.50 -2.57 20.70
C GLU A 161 15.80 -3.35 20.46
N ALA A 162 15.73 -4.41 19.65
CA ALA A 162 16.88 -5.24 19.32
C ALA A 162 17.97 -4.45 18.58
N TYR A 163 17.58 -3.56 17.67
CA TYR A 163 18.52 -2.68 16.97
C TYR A 163 19.18 -1.70 17.94
N ALA A 164 18.42 -1.01 18.80
CA ALA A 164 18.96 -0.07 19.77
C ALA A 164 19.90 -0.77 20.77
N ALA A 165 19.50 -1.94 21.30
CA ALA A 165 20.32 -2.76 22.17
C ALA A 165 21.61 -3.24 21.50
N LYS A 166 21.60 -3.48 20.18
CA LYS A 166 22.79 -3.85 19.41
C LYS A 166 23.74 -2.67 19.23
N GLN A 167 23.23 -1.48 18.92
CA GLN A 167 24.03 -0.28 18.65
C GLN A 167 24.59 0.35 19.94
N HIS A 168 23.80 0.41 21.00
CA HIS A 168 24.18 1.00 22.27
C HIS A 168 24.01 -0.01 23.41
N ARG A 169 25.06 -0.82 23.61
CA ARG A 169 25.12 -1.79 24.72
C ARG A 169 25.50 -1.05 26.00
N SER A 170 24.51 -0.80 26.86
CA SER A 170 24.72 -0.21 28.19
C SER A 170 24.08 -1.09 29.26
N GLY A 171 24.77 -1.21 30.40
CA GLY A 171 24.25 -1.82 31.62
C GLY A 171 23.65 -0.80 32.61
N ASP A 172 23.70 0.49 32.27
CA ASP A 172 23.15 1.56 33.11
C ASP A 172 21.61 1.46 33.16
N THR A 173 21.06 1.42 34.38
CA THR A 173 19.62 1.33 34.62
C THR A 173 18.86 2.55 34.08
N VAL A 174 19.48 3.74 34.09
CA VAL A 174 18.88 4.98 33.56
C VAL A 174 18.74 4.91 32.04
N VAL A 175 19.75 4.37 31.36
CA VAL A 175 19.73 4.16 29.91
C VAL A 175 18.66 3.13 29.53
N LEU A 176 18.59 2.01 30.26
CA LEU A 176 17.59 0.97 30.02
C LEU A 176 16.15 1.46 30.28
N ASP A 177 15.93 2.27 31.31
CA ASP A 177 14.62 2.88 31.58
C ASP A 177 14.23 3.89 30.49
N THR A 178 15.18 4.70 30.02
CA THR A 178 15.00 5.62 28.89
C THR A 178 14.56 4.88 27.63
N ARG A 179 15.25 3.79 27.28
CA ARG A 179 14.88 2.92 26.16
C ARG A 179 13.46 2.38 26.30
N ARG A 180 13.15 1.80 27.46
CA ARG A 180 11.82 1.21 27.73
C ARG A 180 10.71 2.25 27.58
N ARG A 181 10.91 3.46 28.11
CA ARG A 181 9.91 4.55 28.00
C ARG A 181 9.75 5.06 26.57
N PHE A 182 10.83 5.16 25.81
CA PHE A 182 10.76 5.50 24.40
C PHE A 182 9.96 4.45 23.60
N LEU A 183 10.29 3.17 23.78
CA LEU A 183 9.60 2.06 23.11
C LEU A 183 8.11 2.00 23.49
N ALA A 184 7.76 2.25 24.76
CA ALA A 184 6.37 2.32 25.19
C ALA A 184 5.60 3.47 24.48
N LYS A 185 6.22 4.65 24.35
CA LYS A 185 5.63 5.77 23.60
C LYS A 185 5.52 5.46 22.10
N LEU A 186 6.50 4.76 21.52
CA LEU A 186 6.47 4.31 20.13
C LEU A 186 5.33 3.31 19.89
N ASP A 187 5.21 2.28 20.71
CA ASP A 187 4.13 1.29 20.61
C ASP A 187 2.76 1.97 20.73
N GLN A 188 2.59 2.87 21.70
CA GLN A 188 1.35 3.63 21.87
C GLN A 188 1.05 4.52 20.65
N ALA A 189 2.05 5.23 20.11
CA ALA A 189 1.88 6.08 18.93
C ALA A 189 1.49 5.27 17.69
N VAL A 190 2.14 4.12 17.46
CA VAL A 190 1.81 3.23 16.34
C VAL A 190 0.43 2.60 16.55
N ARG A 191 0.07 2.20 17.78
CA ARG A 191 -1.26 1.67 18.11
C ARG A 191 -2.37 2.70 17.83
N LEU A 192 -2.18 3.95 18.24
CA LEU A 192 -3.11 5.04 17.94
C LEU A 192 -3.18 5.32 16.44
N ALA A 193 -2.05 5.32 15.75
CA ALA A 193 -2.03 5.51 14.29
C ALA A 193 -2.68 4.34 13.52
N LEU A 194 -2.65 3.12 14.08
CA LEU A 194 -3.33 1.94 13.52
C LEU A 194 -4.84 1.97 13.73
N SER A 195 -5.36 2.67 14.74
CA SER A 195 -6.80 2.68 15.02
C SER A 195 -7.64 3.28 13.89
N LYS A 196 -7.03 4.04 12.97
CA LYS A 196 -7.69 4.53 11.75
C LYS A 196 -8.04 3.43 10.74
N PHE A 197 -7.40 2.27 10.85
CA PHE A 197 -7.66 1.10 9.99
C PHE A 197 -8.70 0.15 10.59
N ASN A 198 -9.12 0.39 11.84
CA ASN A 198 -10.22 -0.34 12.43
C ASN A 198 -11.52 0.07 11.74
N LYS A 199 -12.45 -0.87 11.57
CA LYS A 199 -13.78 -0.53 11.04
C LYS A 199 -14.37 0.59 11.88
N VAL A 200 -14.84 1.64 11.22
CA VAL A 200 -15.66 2.66 11.88
C VAL A 200 -16.97 1.96 12.25
N GLN A 201 -17.06 1.46 13.48
CA GLN A 201 -18.34 1.06 14.02
C GLN A 201 -19.12 2.35 14.27
N PRO A 202 -20.27 2.56 13.60
CA PRO A 202 -21.11 3.71 13.90
C PRO A 202 -21.47 3.67 15.40
N GLY A 203 -21.06 4.71 16.14
CA GLY A 203 -21.32 4.85 17.58
C GLY A 203 -20.14 4.59 18.54
N LEU A 204 -18.96 4.16 18.07
CA LEU A 204 -17.83 3.76 18.92
C LEU A 204 -16.46 4.36 18.50
N THR A 205 -16.43 5.60 18.01
CA THR A 205 -15.13 6.24 17.76
C THR A 205 -14.43 6.55 19.10
N LEU A 206 -13.10 6.42 19.15
CA LEU A 206 -12.29 6.75 20.33
C LEU A 206 -12.41 8.23 20.78
N PHE A 207 -12.91 9.10 19.89
CA PHE A 207 -13.28 10.50 20.16
C PHE A 207 -14.79 10.69 20.38
N GLY A 208 -15.56 9.61 20.32
CA GLY A 208 -17.02 9.52 20.30
C GLY A 208 -17.67 9.40 21.68
N LYS A 209 -17.07 9.98 22.72
CA LYS A 209 -17.81 10.33 23.95
C LYS A 209 -18.76 11.53 23.75
N ARG A 210 -18.92 12.04 22.52
CA ARG A 210 -20.13 12.79 22.15
C ARG A 210 -21.15 11.78 21.66
N SER A 211 -21.99 11.36 22.61
CA SER A 211 -23.24 10.65 22.45
C SER A 211 -23.88 10.77 21.05
N ALA A 212 -23.54 9.85 20.15
CA ALA A 212 -24.34 9.55 18.96
C ALA A 212 -25.63 8.78 19.32
N GLN A 213 -26.03 8.78 20.60
CA GLN A 213 -27.21 8.12 21.12
C GLN A 213 -28.46 9.00 21.08
N VAL A 214 -28.34 10.28 20.75
CA VAL A 214 -29.52 11.06 20.40
C VAL A 214 -29.46 11.30 18.90
N PRO A 215 -30.25 10.57 18.09
CA PRO A 215 -30.39 10.96 16.69
C PRO A 215 -30.76 12.45 16.70
N ALA A 216 -30.07 13.23 15.90
CA ALA A 216 -30.29 14.66 15.78
C ALA A 216 -30.63 14.98 14.33
N CYS A 217 -31.44 16.01 14.12
CA CYS A 217 -31.73 16.49 12.78
C CYS A 217 -30.44 16.99 12.11
N MET A 218 -30.04 16.40 10.97
CA MET A 218 -28.82 16.81 10.24
C MET A 218 -28.81 18.27 9.79
N ALA A 219 -29.98 18.93 9.74
CA ALA A 219 -30.08 20.33 9.32
C ALA A 219 -29.89 21.33 10.48
N CYS A 220 -30.13 20.93 11.73
CA CYS A 220 -30.14 21.88 12.86
C CYS A 220 -29.45 21.38 14.13
N ASP A 221 -28.79 20.21 14.08
CA ASP A 221 -28.12 19.56 15.22
C ASP A 221 -29.00 19.41 16.48
N ARG A 222 -30.33 19.48 16.31
CA ARG A 222 -31.28 19.39 17.42
C ARG A 222 -31.55 17.91 17.74
N PRO A 223 -31.34 17.47 18.99
CA PRO A 223 -31.63 16.10 19.41
C PRO A 223 -33.12 15.78 19.26
N PHE A 224 -33.47 14.61 18.71
CA PHE A 224 -34.83 14.08 18.82
C PHE A 224 -35.07 13.72 20.29
N THR A 225 -35.86 14.54 20.99
CA THR A 225 -36.33 14.23 22.33
C THR A 225 -37.23 12.99 22.24
N SER A 226 -36.89 11.94 22.98
CA SER A 226 -37.66 10.68 23.03
C SER A 226 -39.01 10.79 23.73
N ASP A 227 -39.39 12.00 24.17
CA ASP A 227 -40.77 12.31 24.55
C ASP A 227 -41.53 12.72 23.28
N PRO A 228 -42.43 11.88 22.73
CA PRO A 228 -43.47 12.38 21.85
C PRO A 228 -44.29 13.35 22.69
N GLY A 229 -44.02 14.65 22.54
CA GLY A 229 -44.81 15.67 23.21
C GLY A 229 -46.31 15.39 23.00
N PRO A 230 -47.18 15.80 23.95
CA PRO A 230 -48.61 15.41 24.00
C PRO A 230 -49.50 15.91 22.83
N GLY A 231 -48.91 16.33 21.71
CA GLY A 231 -49.57 17.04 20.62
C GLY A 231 -50.22 16.22 19.52
N LEU A 232 -50.18 14.87 19.53
CA LEU A 232 -50.77 14.06 18.44
C LEU A 232 -51.51 12.79 18.90
N ALA A 233 -51.93 12.71 20.17
CA ALA A 233 -52.86 11.68 20.65
C ALA A 233 -54.35 12.09 20.52
N GLY A 234 -54.65 13.06 19.65
CA GLY A 234 -55.93 13.77 19.59
C GLY A 234 -56.66 13.70 18.24
N ALA A 235 -56.48 12.64 17.45
CA ALA A 235 -57.38 12.32 16.36
C ALA A 235 -58.17 11.06 16.75
N ALA A 236 -59.07 11.25 17.72
CA ALA A 236 -60.14 10.30 17.98
C ALA A 236 -61.04 10.25 16.75
N ASP A 237 -61.15 9.07 16.16
CA ASP A 237 -62.06 8.74 15.08
C ASP A 237 -63.51 8.89 15.57
N PRO A 238 -64.34 9.83 15.04
CA PRO A 238 -65.70 10.07 15.56
C PRO A 238 -66.73 9.02 15.12
N ASN A 239 -66.32 7.90 14.49
CA ASN A 239 -67.26 6.98 13.84
C ASN A 239 -67.41 5.61 14.50
N THR A 240 -67.35 5.55 15.83
CA THR A 240 -67.69 4.33 16.60
C THR A 240 -68.91 4.56 17.48
N LEU A 241 -70.06 4.78 16.83
CA LEU A 241 -71.40 4.72 17.43
C LEU A 241 -72.27 3.81 16.55
N ALA A 242 -72.41 2.54 16.93
CA ALA A 242 -73.63 1.75 16.81
C ALA A 242 -73.35 0.27 17.13
N ALA A 243 -73.68 -0.15 18.35
CA ALA A 243 -74.37 -1.40 18.67
C ALA A 243 -74.15 -1.77 20.14
N ALA A 244 -74.87 -1.07 21.03
CA ALA A 244 -75.26 -1.64 22.30
C ALA A 244 -76.71 -2.12 22.15
N ALA A 245 -76.94 -3.43 22.22
CA ALA A 245 -78.26 -3.96 22.60
C ALA A 245 -78.16 -5.43 23.04
N ALA A 246 -78.39 -5.61 24.34
CA ALA A 246 -79.28 -6.61 24.94
C ALA A 246 -78.77 -8.05 25.21
N GLY A 247 -78.90 -8.43 26.48
CA GLY A 247 -78.98 -9.81 27.00
C GLY A 247 -77.90 -10.08 28.05
N GLY A 248 -78.15 -10.24 29.35
CA GLY A 248 -79.38 -10.51 30.08
C GLY A 248 -79.27 -11.85 30.83
N GLY A 249 -79.41 -11.81 32.17
CA GLY A 249 -79.63 -12.98 33.06
C GLY A 249 -78.34 -13.68 33.52
N GLY A 250 -78.12 -14.01 34.80
CA GLY A 250 -79.03 -14.17 35.94
C GLY A 250 -78.79 -15.56 36.55
N GLY A 251 -78.56 -15.63 37.87
CA GLY A 251 -78.47 -16.88 38.64
C GLY A 251 -77.11 -17.14 39.25
#